data_AF-K2BBF0-F1
#
_entry.id   AF-K2BBF0-F1
#
_cell.length_a   1.000
_cell.length_b   1.000
_cell.length_c   1.000
_cell.angle_alpha   90.00
_cell.angle_beta   90.00
_cell.angle_gamma   90.00
#
_symmetry.space_group_name_H-M   'P 1'
#
loop_
_entity.id
_entity.type
_entity.pdbx_description
1 polymer ?
#
loop_
_entity_poly.entity_id
_entity_poly.type
_entity_poly.pdbx_seq_one_letter_code
_entity_poly.pdbx_strand_id
1 'polypeptide(L)'
;MLNYKISAVANDFPYLIIAKLKDFEVYQDSLQTISITFTTKIYFDDENVDYFFDYISRYFPKTKIELDHIQHIEKTSAISLIQNENCINHLDDQTLIDLIPLSEKSVQFCLQNNLIAKRINNVNKKPHEQTFSASCTAVSIMQYLLDHHKISQQEFTRCKELEIYSKIWRSPGEKADLRKIIEFCYKNDIKLIGIDIKDRSSKFLSADKSLQMKYLYKFFKQVFVNNYVEINSADLDINSVNISSKTLLIFANQTMDTHVVYAFKSKENCISVIDSANENGITHYASWKDLITDKKEFTGVGLGLSSLNMTN
;
A
#
# COMPACT_ATOMS: atom_id res chain seq x y z
N MET A 1 -21.27 -26.89 -13.38
CA MET A 1 -20.18 -26.91 -12.38
C MET A 1 -20.80 -26.60 -11.04
N LEU A 2 -20.68 -27.49 -10.06
CA LEU A 2 -21.02 -27.17 -8.67
C LEU A 2 -19.79 -26.53 -8.04
N ASN A 3 -19.89 -25.27 -7.65
CA ASN A 3 -18.81 -24.58 -6.94
C ASN A 3 -18.88 -24.99 -5.48
N TYR A 4 -18.00 -25.90 -5.06
CA TYR A 4 -17.82 -26.20 -3.64
C TYR A 4 -16.74 -25.29 -3.06
N LYS A 5 -17.08 -24.63 -1.94
CA LYS A 5 -16.16 -23.87 -1.09
C LYS A 5 -16.17 -24.52 0.28
N ILE A 6 -14.99 -24.84 0.80
CA ILE A 6 -14.81 -25.40 2.15
C ILE A 6 -14.17 -24.32 3.01
N SER A 7 -14.76 -24.06 4.17
CA SER A 7 -14.16 -23.20 5.18
C SER A 7 -13.57 -24.05 6.29
N ALA A 8 -12.28 -23.89 6.56
CA ALA A 8 -11.59 -24.59 7.64
C ALA A 8 -11.01 -23.58 8.64
N VAL A 9 -11.21 -23.84 9.93
CA VAL A 9 -10.57 -23.09 11.01
C VAL A 9 -9.34 -23.88 11.48
N ALA A 10 -8.19 -23.19 11.58
CA ALA A 10 -6.93 -23.78 12.06
C ALA A 10 -6.43 -23.08 13.32
N ASN A 11 -6.10 -23.91 14.32
CA ASN A 11 -5.42 -23.46 15.53
C ASN A 11 -3.89 -23.70 15.44
N ASP A 12 -3.44 -24.84 14.88
CA ASP A 12 -2.01 -25.23 14.80
C ASP A 12 -1.68 -26.05 13.51
N PHE A 13 -1.85 -25.45 12.32
CA PHE A 13 -1.70 -26.06 10.98
C PHE A 13 -0.47 -27.02 10.80
N PRO A 14 -0.45 -28.10 9.96
CA PRO A 14 -1.31 -28.53 8.82
C PRO A 14 -2.18 -29.82 8.95
N TYR A 15 -1.87 -30.74 9.87
CA TYR A 15 -2.50 -32.08 9.88
C TYR A 15 -4.02 -32.07 10.08
N LEU A 16 -4.53 -31.15 10.89
CA LEU A 16 -5.96 -31.01 11.18
C LEU A 16 -6.77 -30.61 9.94
N ILE A 17 -6.18 -29.86 9.02
CA ILE A 17 -6.86 -29.43 7.79
C ILE A 17 -6.89 -30.59 6.81
N ILE A 18 -5.77 -31.29 6.63
CA ILE A 18 -5.70 -32.48 5.79
C ILE A 18 -6.73 -33.52 6.24
N ALA A 19 -6.83 -33.77 7.55
CA ALA A 19 -7.82 -34.70 8.09
C ALA A 19 -9.26 -34.34 7.69
N LYS A 20 -9.60 -33.04 7.69
CA LYS A 20 -10.91 -32.56 7.22
C LYS A 20 -11.07 -32.69 5.70
N LEU A 21 -10.00 -32.47 4.93
CA LEU A 21 -10.03 -32.54 3.48
C LEU A 21 -10.16 -33.97 2.93
N LYS A 22 -9.75 -34.98 3.70
CA LYS A 22 -9.89 -36.40 3.29
C LYS A 22 -11.32 -36.78 2.95
N ASP A 23 -12.29 -36.27 3.71
CA ASP A 23 -13.71 -36.50 3.46
C ASP A 23 -14.20 -35.91 2.12
N PHE A 24 -13.40 -35.02 1.51
CA PHE A 24 -13.71 -34.33 0.27
C PHE A 24 -12.89 -34.80 -0.93
N GLU A 25 -12.02 -35.81 -0.79
CA GLU A 25 -11.24 -36.36 -1.91
C GLU A 25 -12.13 -36.85 -3.06
N VAL A 26 -13.32 -37.38 -2.75
CA VAL A 26 -14.31 -37.81 -3.75
C VAL A 26 -14.85 -36.66 -4.60
N TYR A 27 -14.68 -35.41 -4.16
CA TYR A 27 -15.11 -34.19 -4.85
C TYR A 27 -13.93 -33.42 -5.49
N GLN A 28 -12.75 -34.03 -5.60
CA GLN A 28 -11.53 -33.37 -6.10
C GLN A 28 -11.69 -32.59 -7.41
N ASP A 29 -12.47 -33.11 -8.36
CA ASP A 29 -12.69 -32.47 -9.66
C ASP A 29 -13.72 -31.31 -9.63
N SER A 30 -14.50 -31.21 -8.55
CA SER A 30 -15.55 -30.21 -8.37
C SER A 30 -15.18 -29.12 -7.35
N LEU A 31 -14.19 -29.38 -6.50
CA LEU A 31 -13.76 -28.42 -5.49
C LEU A 31 -12.92 -27.31 -6.11
N GLN A 32 -13.47 -26.10 -6.15
CA GLN A 32 -12.78 -24.95 -6.76
C GLN A 32 -11.92 -24.19 -5.77
N THR A 33 -12.39 -24.05 -4.53
CA THR A 33 -11.72 -23.22 -3.52
C THR A 33 -11.77 -23.86 -2.13
N ILE A 34 -10.66 -23.79 -1.41
CA ILE A 34 -10.58 -24.05 0.03
C ILE A 34 -10.17 -22.74 0.70
N SER A 35 -11.00 -22.25 1.61
CA SER A 35 -10.71 -21.07 2.42
C SER A 35 -10.33 -21.49 3.83
N ILE A 36 -9.21 -20.98 4.30
CA ILE A 36 -8.62 -21.35 5.58
C ILE A 36 -8.55 -20.10 6.44
N THR A 37 -9.30 -20.09 7.54
CA THR A 37 -9.33 -18.98 8.48
C THR A 37 -8.47 -19.30 9.70
N PHE A 38 -7.50 -18.43 9.95
CA PHE A 38 -6.66 -18.52 11.16
C PHE A 38 -7.31 -17.77 12.32
N THR A 39 -7.44 -18.46 13.46
CA THR A 39 -8.01 -17.90 14.71
C THR A 39 -6.95 -17.64 15.76
N THR A 40 -5.74 -18.17 15.55
CA THR A 40 -4.58 -18.06 16.43
C THR A 40 -3.33 -17.88 15.59
N LYS A 41 -2.23 -17.46 16.24
CA LYS A 41 -0.96 -17.26 15.57
C LYS A 41 -0.43 -18.58 15.01
N ILE A 42 -0.04 -18.61 13.73
CA ILE A 42 0.40 -19.82 13.02
C ILE A 42 1.84 -19.65 12.55
N TYR A 43 2.64 -20.70 12.73
CA TYR A 43 3.98 -20.83 12.20
C TYR A 43 4.00 -21.85 11.07
N PHE A 44 4.69 -21.53 9.98
CA PHE A 44 4.97 -22.48 8.90
C PHE A 44 6.49 -22.62 8.79
N ASP A 45 6.99 -23.84 8.92
CA ASP A 45 8.29 -24.22 8.40
C ASP A 45 8.13 -24.88 7.03
N ASP A 46 9.25 -25.06 6.34
CA ASP A 46 9.28 -25.62 4.99
C ASP A 46 8.68 -27.04 4.95
N GLU A 47 8.93 -27.88 5.96
CA GLU A 47 8.39 -29.24 6.04
C GLU A 47 6.85 -29.27 6.10
N ASN A 48 6.25 -28.41 6.92
CA ASN A 48 4.79 -28.32 7.04
C ASN A 48 4.14 -27.72 5.79
N VAL A 49 4.80 -26.76 5.13
CA VAL A 49 4.34 -26.20 3.84
C VAL A 49 4.38 -27.27 2.77
N ASP A 50 5.50 -27.96 2.63
CA ASP A 50 5.70 -29.02 1.64
C ASP A 50 4.64 -30.11 1.84
N TYR A 51 4.53 -30.64 3.05
CA TYR A 51 3.55 -31.68 3.37
C TYR A 51 2.11 -31.27 3.03
N PHE A 52 1.72 -30.04 3.37
CA PHE A 52 0.38 -29.55 3.08
C PHE A 52 0.14 -29.36 1.58
N PHE A 53 1.02 -28.61 0.90
CA PHE A 53 0.79 -28.27 -0.50
C PHE A 53 1.08 -29.43 -1.46
N ASP A 54 1.87 -30.43 -1.07
CA ASP A 54 1.98 -31.69 -1.80
C ASP A 54 0.68 -32.49 -1.72
N TYR A 55 0.05 -32.53 -0.55
CA TYR A 55 -1.28 -33.14 -0.40
C TYR A 55 -2.31 -32.42 -1.28
N ILE A 56 -2.36 -31.09 -1.25
CA ILE A 56 -3.26 -30.31 -2.12
C ILE A 56 -2.96 -30.58 -3.59
N SER A 57 -1.69 -30.59 -4.00
CA SER A 57 -1.32 -30.83 -5.41
C SER A 57 -1.72 -32.22 -5.89
N ARG A 58 -1.66 -33.22 -5.01
CA ARG A 58 -1.99 -34.60 -5.32
C ARG A 58 -3.50 -34.87 -5.41
N TYR A 59 -4.26 -34.33 -4.46
CA TYR A 59 -5.68 -34.65 -4.29
C TYR A 59 -6.63 -33.54 -4.75
N PHE A 60 -6.13 -32.33 -4.93
CA PHE A 60 -6.91 -31.15 -5.29
C PHE A 60 -6.17 -30.26 -6.32
N PRO A 61 -5.66 -30.82 -7.44
CA PRO A 61 -4.73 -30.15 -8.35
C PRO A 61 -5.28 -28.88 -9.03
N LYS A 62 -6.61 -28.71 -9.07
CA LYS A 62 -7.28 -27.56 -9.70
C LYS A 62 -7.83 -26.55 -8.68
N THR A 63 -7.72 -26.86 -7.39
CA THR A 63 -8.32 -26.08 -6.32
C THR A 63 -7.44 -24.90 -5.94
N LYS A 64 -8.06 -23.74 -5.69
CA LYS A 64 -7.41 -22.55 -5.15
C LYS A 64 -7.51 -22.50 -3.62
N ILE A 65 -6.45 -22.02 -2.99
CA ILE A 65 -6.37 -21.85 -1.55
C ILE A 65 -6.45 -20.36 -1.23
N GLU A 66 -7.44 -20.00 -0.43
CA GLU A 66 -7.60 -18.68 0.17
C GLU A 66 -7.15 -18.78 1.64
N LEU A 67 -6.29 -17.87 2.08
CA LEU A 67 -5.90 -17.77 3.48
C LEU A 67 -6.51 -16.50 4.09
N ASP A 68 -7.48 -16.67 4.97
CA ASP A 68 -8.12 -15.58 5.68
C ASP A 68 -7.39 -15.26 6.99
N HIS A 69 -7.42 -13.98 7.37
CA HIS A 69 -6.77 -13.48 8.58
C HIS A 69 -5.24 -13.69 8.59
N ILE A 70 -4.59 -13.36 7.47
CA ILE A 70 -3.15 -13.47 7.26
C ILE A 70 -2.31 -12.77 8.33
N GLN A 71 -2.87 -11.79 9.07
CA GLN A 71 -2.20 -11.18 10.23
C GLN A 71 -1.81 -12.17 11.34
N HIS A 72 -2.44 -13.36 11.37
CA HIS A 72 -2.09 -14.42 12.31
C HIS A 72 -0.92 -15.29 11.84
N ILE A 73 -0.51 -15.19 10.58
CA ILE A 73 0.69 -15.89 10.09
C ILE A 73 1.93 -15.17 10.62
N GLU A 74 2.82 -15.93 11.26
CA GLU A 74 4.11 -15.41 11.69
C GLU A 74 4.88 -14.82 10.49
N LYS A 75 5.36 -13.58 10.64
CA LYS A 75 6.07 -12.86 9.57
C LYS A 75 7.26 -13.67 9.02
N THR A 76 7.95 -14.44 9.87
CA THR A 76 9.07 -15.30 9.48
C THR A 76 8.67 -16.49 8.61
N SER A 77 7.41 -16.90 8.67
CA SER A 77 6.85 -18.05 7.94
C SER A 77 6.37 -17.69 6.53
N ALA A 78 6.16 -16.39 6.26
CA ALA A 78 5.67 -15.93 4.97
C ALA A 78 6.60 -16.32 3.81
N ILE A 79 7.91 -16.38 4.05
CA ILE A 79 8.88 -16.82 3.02
C ILE A 79 8.72 -18.30 2.68
N SER A 80 8.51 -19.16 3.70
CA SER A 80 8.30 -20.60 3.51
C SER A 80 7.10 -20.90 2.61
N LEU A 81 6.01 -20.15 2.78
CA LEU A 81 4.84 -20.24 1.91
C LEU A 81 5.19 -19.81 0.47
N ILE A 82 5.74 -18.62 0.29
CA ILE A 82 5.91 -18.08 -1.07
C ILE A 82 7.07 -18.69 -1.84
N GLN A 83 8.00 -19.41 -1.20
CA GLN A 83 9.11 -20.07 -1.89
C GLN A 83 8.73 -21.46 -2.44
N ASN A 84 7.68 -22.07 -1.88
CA ASN A 84 7.18 -23.36 -2.33
C ASN A 84 6.34 -23.19 -3.61
N GLU A 85 6.71 -23.90 -4.68
CA GLU A 85 6.05 -23.78 -5.99
C GLU A 85 4.62 -24.30 -5.99
N ASN A 86 4.34 -25.39 -5.27
CA ASN A 86 2.99 -25.94 -5.10
C ASN A 86 2.10 -24.93 -4.36
N CYS A 87 2.64 -24.28 -3.33
CA CYS A 87 1.97 -23.19 -2.62
C CYS A 87 1.61 -22.06 -3.57
N ILE A 88 2.58 -21.52 -4.33
CA ILE A 88 2.30 -20.47 -5.32
C ILE A 88 1.20 -20.93 -6.27
N ASN A 89 1.30 -22.12 -6.86
CA ASN A 89 0.34 -22.59 -7.87
C ASN A 89 -1.09 -22.72 -7.32
N HIS A 90 -1.24 -23.02 -6.03
CA HIS A 90 -2.53 -23.20 -5.38
C HIS A 90 -3.09 -21.93 -4.75
N LEU A 91 -2.26 -21.00 -4.26
CA LEU A 91 -2.76 -19.75 -3.69
C LEU A 91 -3.56 -18.94 -4.72
N ASP A 92 -4.65 -18.31 -4.28
CA ASP A 92 -5.31 -17.27 -5.06
C ASP A 92 -4.47 -15.98 -5.08
N ASP A 93 -4.79 -15.06 -5.99
CA ASP A 93 -3.98 -13.84 -6.17
C ASP A 93 -4.09 -12.88 -4.97
N GLN A 94 -5.24 -12.82 -4.29
CA GLN A 94 -5.43 -11.91 -3.16
C GLN A 94 -4.62 -12.39 -1.95
N THR A 95 -4.67 -13.69 -1.62
CA THR A 95 -3.81 -14.25 -0.57
C THR A 95 -2.33 -14.02 -0.86
N LEU A 96 -1.91 -14.20 -2.12
CA LEU A 96 -0.52 -13.96 -2.51
C LEU A 96 -0.13 -12.49 -2.27
N ILE A 97 -0.97 -11.54 -2.67
CA ILE A 97 -0.76 -10.10 -2.43
C ILE A 97 -0.63 -9.79 -0.93
N ASP A 98 -1.44 -10.42 -0.09
CA ASP A 98 -1.47 -10.14 1.35
C ASP A 98 -0.30 -10.80 2.11
N LEU A 99 0.21 -11.95 1.61
CA LEU A 99 1.37 -12.64 2.18
C LEU A 99 2.69 -11.95 1.88
N ILE A 100 2.89 -11.51 0.64
CA ILE A 100 4.15 -10.93 0.16
C ILE A 100 4.72 -9.84 1.10
N PRO A 101 3.94 -8.83 1.54
CA PRO A 101 4.49 -7.74 2.34
C PRO A 101 4.75 -8.11 3.80
N LEU A 102 4.43 -9.33 4.26
CA LEU A 102 4.65 -9.70 5.66
C LEU A 102 6.13 -9.75 6.08
N SER A 103 7.07 -9.92 5.15
CA SER A 103 8.50 -9.98 5.45
C SER A 103 9.38 -9.39 4.36
N GLU A 104 10.56 -8.88 4.73
CA GLU A 104 11.57 -8.38 3.78
C GLU A 104 12.00 -9.49 2.80
N LYS A 105 12.24 -10.71 3.31
CA LYS A 105 12.63 -11.86 2.49
C LYS A 105 11.57 -12.20 1.47
N SER A 106 10.31 -12.14 1.87
CA SER A 106 9.17 -12.42 1.00
C SER A 106 9.09 -11.46 -0.18
N VAL A 107 9.31 -10.17 0.09
CA VAL A 107 9.34 -9.16 -0.97
C VAL A 107 10.55 -9.32 -1.89
N GLN A 108 11.75 -9.54 -1.33
CA GLN A 108 12.94 -9.76 -2.14
C GLN A 108 12.79 -10.95 -3.09
N PHE A 109 12.26 -12.07 -2.57
CA PHE A 109 11.99 -13.25 -3.38
C PHE A 109 10.94 -12.97 -4.47
N CYS A 110 9.83 -12.31 -4.13
CA CYS A 110 8.80 -11.91 -5.08
C CYS A 110 9.37 -11.07 -6.23
N LEU A 111 10.17 -10.04 -5.93
CA LEU A 111 10.76 -9.15 -6.93
C LEU A 111 11.79 -9.86 -7.84
N GLN A 112 12.32 -11.02 -7.42
CA GLN A 112 13.27 -11.84 -8.19
C GLN A 112 12.58 -13.00 -8.94
N ASN A 113 11.35 -13.35 -8.57
CA ASN A 113 10.63 -14.49 -9.10
C ASN A 113 9.65 -14.07 -10.21
N ASN A 114 9.96 -14.44 -11.46
CA ASN A 114 9.16 -14.07 -12.63
C ASN A 114 7.70 -14.58 -12.60
N LEU A 115 7.45 -15.74 -11.98
CA LEU A 115 6.10 -16.31 -11.88
C LEU A 115 5.23 -15.45 -10.97
N ILE A 116 5.73 -15.13 -9.77
CA ILE A 116 5.03 -14.28 -8.80
C ILE A 116 4.87 -12.87 -9.38
N ALA A 117 5.93 -12.29 -9.93
CA ALA A 117 5.92 -10.97 -10.56
C ALA A 117 4.83 -10.84 -11.65
N LYS A 118 4.71 -11.86 -12.51
CA LYS A 118 3.68 -11.91 -13.56
C LYS A 118 2.28 -11.97 -12.96
N ARG A 119 2.08 -12.76 -11.89
CA ARG A 119 0.78 -12.84 -11.21
C ARG A 119 0.37 -11.51 -10.61
N ILE A 120 1.24 -10.87 -9.82
CA ILE A 120 0.89 -9.60 -9.17
C ILE A 120 0.63 -8.47 -10.18
N ASN A 121 1.34 -8.47 -11.32
CA ASN A 121 1.11 -7.47 -12.37
C ASN A 121 -0.19 -7.68 -13.16
N ASN A 122 -0.74 -8.90 -13.15
CA ASN A 122 -1.98 -9.24 -13.85
C ASN A 122 -3.23 -9.06 -12.99
N VAL A 123 -3.08 -8.66 -11.72
CA VAL A 123 -4.21 -8.42 -10.82
C VAL A 123 -5.07 -7.28 -11.36
N ASN A 124 -6.37 -7.53 -11.47
CA ASN A 124 -7.34 -6.57 -12.01
C ASN A 124 -7.65 -5.45 -11.00
N LYS A 125 -6.75 -4.47 -10.89
CA LYS A 125 -7.07 -3.16 -10.30
C LYS A 125 -6.79 -2.03 -11.30
N LYS A 126 -7.40 -0.87 -11.13
CA LYS A 126 -7.08 0.29 -11.97
C LYS A 126 -5.63 0.74 -11.72
N PRO A 127 -4.98 1.43 -12.67
CA PRO A 127 -3.59 1.87 -12.50
C PRO A 127 -3.37 2.72 -11.23
N HIS A 128 -4.33 3.56 -10.86
CA HIS A 128 -4.20 4.43 -9.69
C HIS A 128 -4.61 3.76 -8.35
N GLU A 129 -5.11 2.53 -8.37
CA GLU A 129 -5.51 1.81 -7.15
C GLU A 129 -4.32 1.07 -6.56
N GLN A 130 -4.17 1.14 -5.23
CA GLN A 130 -3.11 0.43 -4.54
C GLN A 130 -3.34 -1.09 -4.56
N THR A 131 -2.30 -1.87 -4.82
CA THR A 131 -2.35 -3.33 -4.78
C THR A 131 -2.21 -3.83 -3.36
N PHE A 132 -1.13 -3.41 -2.70
CA PHE A 132 -0.79 -3.86 -1.35
C PHE A 132 -1.42 -2.93 -0.30
N SER A 133 -1.86 -3.51 0.81
CA SER A 133 -2.35 -2.72 1.94
C SER A 133 -1.26 -1.73 2.40
N ALA A 134 -1.67 -0.48 2.65
CA ALA A 134 -0.83 0.65 3.08
C ALA A 134 0.27 1.12 2.09
N SER A 135 0.18 0.75 0.81
CA SER A 135 1.11 1.19 -0.23
C SER A 135 0.70 2.48 -0.96
N CYS A 136 -0.33 3.21 -0.50
CA CYS A 136 -0.84 4.42 -1.15
C CYS A 136 0.22 5.48 -1.46
N THR A 137 1.22 5.62 -0.58
CA THR A 137 2.33 6.53 -0.81
C THR A 137 3.22 6.07 -1.96
N ALA A 138 3.44 4.76 -2.14
CA ALA A 138 4.21 4.22 -3.25
C ALA A 138 3.53 4.51 -4.60
N VAL A 139 2.21 4.30 -4.70
CA VAL A 139 1.43 4.65 -5.89
C VAL A 139 1.50 6.15 -6.18
N SER A 140 1.37 6.99 -5.15
CA SER A 140 1.47 8.44 -5.28
C SER A 140 2.84 8.89 -5.80
N ILE A 141 3.92 8.27 -5.31
CA ILE A 141 5.29 8.49 -5.81
C ILE A 141 5.42 8.01 -7.26
N MET A 142 4.89 6.83 -7.60
CA MET A 142 4.92 6.32 -8.97
C MET A 142 4.23 7.26 -9.95
N GLN A 143 3.07 7.81 -9.59
CA GLN A 143 2.39 8.78 -10.44
C GLN A 143 3.27 10.01 -10.69
N TYR A 144 3.91 10.53 -9.64
CA TYR A 144 4.86 11.64 -9.80
C TYR A 144 6.02 11.28 -10.73
N LEU A 145 6.62 10.08 -10.57
CA LEU A 145 7.72 9.62 -11.42
C LEU A 145 7.28 9.50 -12.88
N LEU A 146 6.08 8.99 -13.14
CA LEU A 146 5.51 8.86 -14.48
C LEU A 146 5.29 10.24 -15.12
N ASP A 147 4.68 11.17 -14.39
CA ASP A 147 4.40 12.52 -14.87
C ASP A 147 5.67 13.34 -15.16
N HIS A 148 6.82 12.93 -14.63
CA HIS A 148 8.12 13.54 -14.84
C HIS A 148 9.04 12.72 -15.75
N HIS A 149 8.51 11.72 -16.44
CA HIS A 149 9.25 10.85 -17.35
C HIS A 149 10.46 10.15 -16.70
N LYS A 150 10.43 9.97 -15.37
CA LYS A 150 11.43 9.19 -14.61
C LYS A 150 11.15 7.70 -14.67
N ILE A 151 9.91 7.31 -14.95
CA ILE A 151 9.50 5.97 -15.34
C ILE A 151 8.57 6.06 -16.55
N SER A 152 8.55 5.01 -17.37
CA SER A 152 7.63 4.84 -18.48
C SER A 152 6.29 4.22 -18.04
N GLN A 153 5.29 4.27 -18.93
CA GLN A 153 4.00 3.59 -18.69
C GLN A 153 4.17 2.07 -18.52
N GLN A 154 5.18 1.48 -19.18
CA GLN A 154 5.49 0.04 -19.07
C GLN A 154 6.08 -0.33 -17.71
N GLU A 155 6.74 0.63 -17.05
CA GLU A 155 7.30 0.46 -15.71
C GLU A 155 6.27 0.72 -14.60
N PHE A 156 5.12 1.31 -14.93
CA PHE A 156 4.01 1.52 -14.01
C PHE A 156 3.30 0.17 -13.73
N THR A 157 3.93 -0.64 -12.89
CA THR A 157 3.53 -2.03 -12.59
C THR A 157 3.38 -2.25 -11.09
N ARG A 158 2.70 -3.33 -10.69
CA ARG A 158 2.52 -3.67 -9.27
C ARG A 158 3.81 -4.16 -8.62
N CYS A 159 4.70 -4.75 -9.41
CA CYS A 159 6.09 -4.99 -8.98
C CYS A 159 6.81 -3.69 -8.65
N LYS A 160 6.66 -2.64 -9.47
CA LYS A 160 7.26 -1.33 -9.18
C LYS A 160 6.65 -0.68 -7.94
N GLU A 161 5.34 -0.83 -7.74
CA GLU A 161 4.64 -0.44 -6.50
C GLU A 161 5.27 -1.11 -5.29
N LEU A 162 5.44 -2.43 -5.31
CA LEU A 162 6.08 -3.21 -4.24
C LEU A 162 7.54 -2.80 -4.00
N GLU A 163 8.29 -2.54 -5.07
CA GLU A 163 9.69 -2.10 -5.00
C GLU A 163 9.82 -0.76 -4.28
N ILE A 164 8.94 0.20 -4.58
CA ILE A 164 8.93 1.50 -3.91
C ILE A 164 8.40 1.35 -2.48
N TYR A 165 7.32 0.60 -2.29
CA TYR A 165 6.69 0.39 -0.99
C TYR A 165 7.68 -0.21 0.03
N SER A 166 8.45 -1.23 -0.37
CA SER A 166 9.46 -1.85 0.49
C SER A 166 10.61 -0.94 0.89
N LYS A 167 10.90 0.09 0.09
CA LYS A 167 11.92 1.10 0.41
C LYS A 167 11.41 2.16 1.39
N ILE A 168 10.10 2.36 1.50
CA ILE A 168 9.51 3.45 2.28
C ILE A 168 8.71 3.01 3.51
N TRP A 169 8.34 1.75 3.66
CA TRP A 169 7.58 1.28 4.82
C TRP A 169 8.34 1.44 6.14
N ARG A 170 7.63 1.53 7.26
CA ARG A 170 8.26 1.48 8.59
C ARG A 170 8.91 0.11 8.83
N SER A 171 8.10 -0.92 8.66
CA SER A 171 8.44 -2.34 8.73
C SER A 171 7.67 -3.09 7.62
N PRO A 172 8.01 -4.34 7.30
CA PRO A 172 7.28 -5.12 6.30
C PRO A 172 5.76 -5.09 6.52
N GLY A 173 5.04 -4.64 5.48
CA GLY A 173 3.58 -4.56 5.40
C GLY A 173 2.95 -3.46 6.24
N GLU A 174 3.77 -2.63 6.89
CA GLU A 174 3.31 -1.47 7.65
C GLU A 174 3.32 -0.20 6.81
N LYS A 175 2.63 0.82 7.32
CA LYS A 175 2.53 2.14 6.70
C LYS A 175 3.90 2.74 6.39
N ALA A 176 3.92 3.58 5.38
CA ALA A 176 5.11 4.34 4.99
C ALA A 176 5.66 5.17 6.16
N ASP A 177 6.99 5.15 6.29
CA ASP A 177 7.73 6.00 7.20
C ASP A 177 8.11 7.31 6.49
N LEU A 178 7.76 8.43 7.12
CA LEU A 178 7.96 9.74 6.52
C LEU A 178 9.44 10.08 6.26
N ARG A 179 10.38 9.62 7.09
CA ARG A 179 11.81 9.82 6.84
C ARG A 179 12.24 9.05 5.60
N LYS A 180 11.81 7.79 5.48
CA LYS A 180 12.15 6.97 4.32
C LYS A 180 11.51 7.48 3.02
N ILE A 181 10.30 8.04 3.09
CA ILE A 181 9.69 8.74 1.94
C ILE A 181 10.59 9.89 1.48
N ILE A 182 11.02 10.74 2.42
CA ILE A 182 11.87 11.90 2.13
C ILE A 182 13.23 11.47 1.57
N GLU A 183 13.88 10.47 2.19
CA GLU A 183 15.13 9.90 1.72
C GLU A 183 14.99 9.29 0.32
N PHE A 184 13.89 8.57 0.06
CA PHE A 184 13.60 8.01 -1.25
C PHE A 184 13.48 9.13 -2.29
N CYS A 185 12.70 10.18 -2.00
CA CYS A 185 12.56 11.32 -2.89
C CYS A 185 13.91 11.99 -3.21
N TYR A 186 14.73 12.27 -2.20
CA TYR A 186 16.05 12.87 -2.42
C TYR A 186 16.99 11.96 -3.22
N LYS A 187 17.01 10.65 -2.93
CA LYS A 187 17.80 9.67 -3.71
C LYS A 187 17.37 9.57 -5.17
N ASN A 188 16.15 9.97 -5.49
CA ASN A 188 15.59 9.98 -6.84
C ASN A 188 15.52 11.39 -7.44
N ASP A 189 16.30 12.36 -6.93
CA ASP A 189 16.34 13.74 -7.40
C ASP A 189 14.95 14.42 -7.45
N ILE A 190 14.12 14.14 -6.44
CA ILE A 190 12.84 14.79 -6.24
C ILE A 190 13.03 15.85 -5.16
N LYS A 191 12.84 17.12 -5.53
CA LYS A 191 12.91 18.21 -4.56
C LYS A 191 11.61 18.27 -3.78
N LEU A 192 11.76 18.41 -2.47
CA LEU A 192 10.67 18.44 -1.52
C LEU A 192 10.58 19.79 -0.83
N ILE A 193 9.36 20.27 -0.68
CA ILE A 193 9.02 21.45 0.11
C ILE A 193 8.02 21.01 1.16
N GLY A 194 8.29 21.33 2.43
CA GLY A 194 7.29 21.14 3.48
C GLY A 194 6.25 22.25 3.39
N ILE A 195 4.97 21.88 3.31
CA ILE A 195 3.86 22.84 3.29
C ILE A 195 3.12 22.72 4.62
N ASP A 196 2.80 23.86 5.25
CA ASP A 196 1.91 23.96 6.40
C ASP A 196 0.82 25.02 6.18
N ILE A 197 -0.43 24.60 6.36
CA ILE A 197 -1.63 25.42 6.31
C ILE A 197 -2.02 25.79 7.74
N LYS A 198 -1.54 26.95 8.20
CA LYS A 198 -1.50 27.36 9.60
C LYS A 198 -2.85 27.33 10.32
N ASP A 199 -3.91 27.77 9.66
CA ASP A 199 -5.27 27.79 10.23
C ASP A 199 -5.92 26.40 10.31
N ARG A 200 -5.37 25.42 9.58
CA ARG A 200 -5.75 24.00 9.71
C ARG A 200 -4.89 23.31 10.75
N SER A 201 -3.57 23.47 10.69
CA SER A 201 -2.65 22.85 11.65
C SER A 201 -2.89 23.31 13.09
N SER A 202 -3.18 24.60 13.29
CA SER A 202 -3.54 25.14 14.61
C SER A 202 -4.75 24.44 15.23
N LYS A 203 -5.78 24.07 14.45
CA LYS A 203 -6.96 23.33 14.96
C LYS A 203 -6.60 21.95 15.49
N PHE A 204 -5.72 21.23 14.78
CA PHE A 204 -5.24 19.91 15.20
C PHE A 204 -4.24 19.99 16.37
N LEU A 205 -3.48 21.08 16.46
CA LEU A 205 -2.52 21.34 17.54
C LEU A 205 -3.19 21.81 18.84
N SER A 206 -4.30 22.57 18.74
CA SER A 206 -5.07 23.06 19.89
C SER A 206 -5.95 21.99 20.53
N ALA A 207 -6.29 20.93 19.78
CA ALA A 207 -6.97 19.79 20.34
C ALA A 207 -5.97 18.96 21.17
N ASP A 208 -6.27 18.72 22.45
CA ASP A 208 -5.40 17.99 23.40
C ASP A 208 -5.09 16.52 23.03
N LYS A 209 -5.51 16.03 21.86
CA LYS A 209 -5.63 14.60 21.55
C LYS A 209 -4.73 14.03 20.43
N SER A 210 -3.73 14.73 19.91
CA SER A 210 -2.94 14.16 18.79
C SER A 210 -1.42 14.26 18.97
N LEU A 211 -0.86 13.41 19.85
CA LEU A 211 0.60 13.24 19.97
C LEU A 211 1.25 12.96 18.59
N GLN A 212 0.57 12.19 17.74
CA GLN A 212 1.00 11.88 16.37
C GLN A 212 1.01 13.11 15.46
N MET A 213 0.00 13.98 15.50
CA MET A 213 0.01 15.20 14.69
C MET A 213 1.05 16.20 15.22
N LYS A 214 1.14 16.38 16.55
CA LYS A 214 2.21 17.20 17.17
C LYS A 214 3.60 16.71 16.75
N TYR A 215 3.81 15.39 16.66
CA TYR A 215 5.03 14.82 16.11
C TYR A 215 5.20 15.17 14.63
N LEU A 216 4.16 14.99 13.81
CA LEU A 216 4.18 15.29 12.37
C LEU A 216 4.58 16.75 12.10
N TYR A 217 3.94 17.74 12.72
CA TYR A 217 4.30 19.15 12.50
C TYR A 217 5.72 19.48 12.96
N LYS A 218 6.13 18.99 14.15
CA LYS A 218 7.50 19.19 14.64
C LYS A 218 8.51 18.58 13.69
N PHE A 219 8.23 17.38 13.20
CA PHE A 219 9.07 16.69 12.23
C PHE A 219 9.19 17.49 10.94
N PHE A 220 8.08 17.95 10.36
CA PHE A 220 8.10 18.77 9.13
C PHE A 220 8.92 20.05 9.31
N LYS A 221 8.69 20.78 10.40
CA LYS A 221 9.43 22.01 10.70
C LYS A 221 10.94 21.78 10.91
N GLN A 222 11.31 20.63 11.47
CA GLN A 222 12.72 20.25 11.68
C GLN A 222 13.41 19.75 10.42
N VAL A 223 12.70 19.05 9.53
CA VAL A 223 13.29 18.44 8.33
C VAL A 223 13.36 19.45 7.18
N PHE A 224 12.39 20.35 7.08
CA PHE A 224 12.29 21.30 5.97
C PHE A 224 12.76 22.71 6.33
N VAL A 225 13.65 22.90 7.32
CA VAL A 225 14.06 24.23 7.85
C VAL A 225 14.34 25.27 6.76
N ASN A 226 14.98 24.87 5.65
CA ASN A 226 15.34 25.77 4.55
C ASN A 226 14.35 25.76 3.37
N ASN A 227 13.37 24.86 3.37
CA ASN A 227 12.41 24.64 2.28
C ASN A 227 11.01 24.35 2.86
N TYR A 228 10.57 25.19 3.81
CA TYR A 228 9.27 25.07 4.49
C TYR A 228 8.45 26.32 4.25
N VAL A 229 7.22 26.12 3.78
CA VAL A 229 6.28 27.19 3.42
C VAL A 229 5.08 27.12 4.34
N GLU A 230 4.85 28.20 5.08
CA GLU A 230 3.65 28.37 5.90
C GLU A 230 2.67 29.33 5.22
N ILE A 231 1.46 28.86 4.95
CA ILE A 231 0.39 29.65 4.30
C ILE A 231 -0.92 29.56 5.09
N ASN A 232 -1.81 30.54 4.92
CA ASN A 232 -3.19 30.40 5.39
C ASN A 232 -4.04 29.77 4.29
N SER A 233 -5.12 29.08 4.67
CA SER A 233 -6.05 28.50 3.70
C SER A 233 -6.71 29.54 2.79
N ALA A 234 -6.81 30.79 3.24
CA ALA A 234 -7.31 31.91 2.44
C ALA A 234 -6.36 32.28 1.28
N ASP A 235 -5.06 32.01 1.42
CA ASP A 235 -4.02 32.42 0.48
C ASP A 235 -3.58 31.28 -0.46
N LEU A 236 -4.17 30.08 -0.31
CA LEU A 236 -3.80 28.88 -1.05
C LEU A 236 -3.86 29.08 -2.56
N ASP A 237 -4.93 29.64 -3.10
CA ASP A 237 -5.08 29.74 -4.56
C ASP A 237 -4.17 30.82 -5.17
N ILE A 238 -3.77 31.81 -4.37
CA ILE A 238 -2.85 32.88 -4.77
C ILE A 238 -1.40 32.37 -4.73
N ASN A 239 -1.01 31.69 -3.65
CA ASN A 239 0.36 31.24 -3.44
C ASN A 239 0.64 29.86 -4.04
N SER A 240 -0.35 29.00 -4.25
CA SER A 240 -0.17 27.64 -4.82
C SER A 240 0.41 27.65 -6.23
N VAL A 241 0.20 28.74 -6.98
CA VAL A 241 0.85 28.96 -8.29
C VAL A 241 2.38 28.97 -8.16
N ASN A 242 2.90 29.37 -7.00
CA ASN A 242 4.34 29.51 -6.73
C ASN A 242 4.94 28.38 -5.86
N ILE A 243 4.12 27.53 -5.22
CA ILE A 243 4.59 26.56 -4.22
C ILE A 243 4.90 25.20 -4.85
N SER A 244 3.96 24.59 -5.56
CA SER A 244 4.17 23.38 -6.38
C SER A 244 2.92 23.07 -7.20
N SER A 245 3.08 22.67 -8.47
CA SER A 245 1.95 22.20 -9.29
C SER A 245 1.48 20.79 -8.90
N LYS A 246 2.26 20.08 -8.08
CA LYS A 246 2.06 18.69 -7.64
C LYS A 246 2.44 18.55 -6.17
N THR A 247 1.63 17.81 -5.40
CA THR A 247 1.77 17.73 -3.94
C THR A 247 1.34 16.36 -3.44
N LEU A 248 2.07 15.80 -2.48
CA LEU A 248 1.60 14.69 -1.64
C LEU A 248 0.94 15.29 -0.41
N LEU A 249 -0.37 15.14 -0.28
CA LEU A 249 -1.12 15.67 0.86
C LEU A 249 -1.30 14.58 1.92
N ILE A 250 -1.09 14.93 3.19
CA ILE A 250 -1.26 14.02 4.33
C ILE A 250 -2.60 14.33 5.01
N PHE A 251 -3.52 13.37 4.95
CA PHE A 251 -4.80 13.40 5.65
C PHE A 251 -4.70 12.55 6.92
N ALA A 252 -5.32 12.98 8.01
CA ALA A 252 -5.64 12.08 9.11
C ALA A 252 -6.99 11.43 8.76
N ASN A 253 -7.26 10.22 9.23
CA ASN A 253 -8.60 9.66 9.24
C ASN A 253 -9.22 9.78 10.64
N GLN A 254 -10.45 9.32 10.79
CA GLN A 254 -11.18 9.33 12.08
C GLN A 254 -10.46 8.56 13.21
N THR A 255 -9.59 7.60 12.88
CA THR A 255 -8.78 6.82 13.84
C THR A 255 -7.40 7.43 14.10
N MET A 256 -7.13 8.66 13.63
CA MET A 256 -5.83 9.37 13.67
C MET A 256 -4.72 8.74 12.82
N ASP A 257 -5.05 7.77 11.98
CA ASP A 257 -4.12 7.23 11.01
C ASP A 257 -3.92 8.21 9.84
N THR A 258 -2.69 8.29 9.33
CA THR A 258 -2.38 9.14 8.19
C THR A 258 -2.57 8.41 6.86
N HIS A 259 -3.15 9.10 5.89
CA HIS A 259 -3.29 8.69 4.50
C HIS A 259 -2.63 9.72 3.58
N VAL A 260 -2.04 9.25 2.47
CA VAL A 260 -1.37 10.10 1.49
C VAL A 260 -2.12 10.03 0.17
N VAL A 261 -2.43 11.18 -0.40
CA VAL A 261 -2.95 11.28 -1.78
C VAL A 261 -2.01 12.11 -2.64
N TYR A 262 -2.07 11.86 -3.95
CA TYR A 262 -1.39 12.69 -4.93
C TYR A 262 -2.37 13.73 -5.48
N ALA A 263 -2.04 15.01 -5.31
CA ALA A 263 -2.84 16.13 -5.79
C ALA A 263 -2.03 16.99 -6.77
N PHE A 264 -2.65 17.40 -7.87
CA PHE A 264 -2.00 18.23 -8.88
C PHE A 264 -2.96 19.18 -9.57
N LYS A 265 -2.44 20.31 -10.04
CA LYS A 265 -3.22 21.26 -10.85
C LYS A 265 -3.27 20.76 -12.30
N SER A 266 -4.47 20.51 -12.81
CA SER A 266 -4.71 20.07 -14.17
C SER A 266 -4.55 21.21 -15.19
N LYS A 267 -4.55 20.87 -16.48
CA LYS A 267 -4.51 21.85 -17.57
C LYS A 267 -5.75 22.76 -17.61
N GLU A 268 -6.86 22.32 -17.03
CA GLU A 268 -8.12 23.07 -16.97
C GLU A 268 -8.19 23.98 -15.73
N ASN A 269 -7.05 24.23 -15.07
CA ASN A 269 -6.95 24.99 -13.83
C ASN A 269 -7.71 24.40 -12.63
N CYS A 270 -8.24 23.18 -12.71
CA CYS A 270 -8.83 22.46 -11.58
C CYS A 270 -7.76 21.66 -10.81
N ILE A 271 -8.02 21.32 -9.55
CA ILE A 271 -7.17 20.44 -8.75
C ILE A 271 -7.68 19.02 -8.88
N SER A 272 -6.83 18.12 -9.35
CA SER A 272 -7.12 16.69 -9.46
C SER A 272 -6.45 15.94 -8.32
N VAL A 273 -7.18 15.02 -7.72
CA VAL A 273 -6.71 14.21 -6.59
C VAL A 273 -6.85 12.74 -6.95
N ILE A 274 -5.73 12.03 -6.85
CA ILE A 274 -5.66 10.59 -6.98
C ILE A 274 -5.56 10.01 -5.57
N ASP A 275 -6.66 9.40 -5.12
CA ASP A 275 -6.74 8.70 -3.85
C ASP A 275 -6.62 7.20 -4.10
N SER A 276 -5.39 6.68 -4.05
CA SER A 276 -5.14 5.28 -4.39
C SER A 276 -5.70 4.26 -3.40
N ALA A 277 -6.18 4.71 -2.24
CA ALA A 277 -6.88 3.86 -1.29
C ALA A 277 -8.39 3.77 -1.56
N ASN A 278 -8.92 4.61 -2.46
CA ASN A 278 -10.34 4.69 -2.78
C ASN A 278 -10.59 4.28 -4.24
N GLU A 279 -11.55 3.39 -4.47
CA GLU A 279 -11.87 2.84 -5.80
C GLU A 279 -12.51 3.87 -6.75
N ASN A 280 -12.94 5.01 -6.19
CA ASN A 280 -13.63 6.08 -6.90
C ASN A 280 -12.75 6.88 -7.88
N GLY A 281 -11.47 6.53 -8.01
CA GLY A 281 -10.58 7.06 -9.02
C GLY A 281 -10.12 8.49 -8.77
N ILE A 282 -10.18 9.34 -9.80
CA ILE A 282 -9.67 10.71 -9.75
C ILE A 282 -10.82 11.66 -9.41
N THR A 283 -10.68 12.42 -8.33
CA THR A 283 -11.62 13.46 -7.93
C THR A 283 -11.12 14.83 -8.38
N HIS A 284 -12.02 15.68 -8.87
CA HIS A 284 -11.71 17.02 -9.32
C HIS A 284 -12.33 18.08 -8.40
N TYR A 285 -11.55 19.11 -8.10
CA TYR A 285 -11.91 20.25 -7.27
C TYR A 285 -11.64 21.53 -8.06
N ALA A 286 -12.48 22.56 -7.91
CA ALA A 286 -12.27 23.81 -8.65
C ALA A 286 -11.02 24.58 -8.16
N SER A 287 -10.63 24.39 -6.89
CA SER A 287 -9.50 25.07 -6.26
C SER A 287 -8.84 24.24 -5.17
N TRP A 288 -7.65 24.65 -4.69
CA TRP A 288 -7.03 24.01 -3.52
C TRP A 288 -7.84 24.25 -2.26
N LYS A 289 -8.46 25.42 -2.17
CA LYS A 289 -9.37 25.78 -1.08
C LYS A 289 -10.56 24.83 -1.00
N ASP A 290 -11.15 24.47 -2.15
CA ASP A 290 -12.29 23.55 -2.19
C ASP A 290 -11.88 22.14 -1.73
N LEU A 291 -10.74 21.64 -2.22
CA LEU A 291 -10.17 20.36 -1.77
C LEU A 291 -10.00 20.29 -0.25
N ILE A 292 -9.36 21.30 0.34
CA ILE A 292 -9.05 21.34 1.78
C ILE A 292 -10.32 21.60 2.62
N THR A 293 -11.34 22.23 2.04
CA THR A 293 -12.63 22.45 2.71
C THR A 293 -13.48 21.20 2.73
N ASP A 294 -13.55 20.49 1.60
CA ASP A 294 -14.26 19.22 1.47
C ASP A 294 -13.63 18.13 2.36
N LYS A 295 -12.30 18.00 2.31
CA LYS A 295 -11.56 17.05 3.13
C LYS A 295 -11.30 17.60 4.53
N LYS A 296 -12.33 17.56 5.38
CA LYS A 296 -12.28 17.97 6.81
C LYS A 296 -11.16 17.32 7.62
N GLU A 297 -10.59 16.22 7.12
CA GLU A 297 -9.56 15.43 7.78
C GLU A 297 -8.13 15.75 7.28
N PHE A 298 -7.96 16.73 6.38
CA PHE A 298 -6.62 17.19 5.99
C PHE A 298 -5.88 17.76 7.19
N THR A 299 -4.69 17.22 7.47
CA THR A 299 -3.91 17.60 8.65
C THR A 299 -3.40 19.03 8.57
N GLY A 300 -3.35 19.65 7.41
CA GLY A 300 -2.69 20.94 7.25
C GLY A 300 -1.24 20.82 6.82
N VAL A 301 -0.63 19.63 6.79
CA VAL A 301 0.73 19.43 6.24
C VAL A 301 0.75 18.58 4.98
N GLY A 302 1.70 18.88 4.10
CA GLY A 302 1.94 18.13 2.87
C GLY A 302 3.36 18.32 2.35
N LEU A 303 3.73 17.49 1.37
CA LEU A 303 5.00 17.58 0.65
C LEU A 303 4.73 18.15 -0.75
N GLY A 304 5.18 19.37 -1.00
CA GLY A 304 5.26 19.91 -2.35
C GLY A 304 6.35 19.17 -3.13
N LEU A 305 6.03 18.66 -4.30
CA LEU A 305 6.99 17.96 -5.17
C LEU A 305 7.39 18.88 -6.33
N SER A 306 8.68 19.19 -6.45
CA SER A 306 9.19 20.05 -7.53
C SER A 306 10.31 19.39 -8.31
N SER A 307 10.32 19.64 -9.62
CA SER A 307 11.43 19.31 -10.52
C SER A 307 12.25 20.55 -10.90
N LEU A 308 11.77 21.75 -10.58
CA LEU A 308 12.45 23.01 -10.92
C LEU A 308 13.46 23.37 -9.83
N ASN A 309 14.61 23.91 -10.26
CA ASN A 309 15.48 24.65 -9.36
C ASN A 309 14.69 25.85 -8.83
N MET A 310 14.25 25.80 -7.57
CA MET A 310 13.93 27.03 -6.85
C MET A 310 15.25 27.77 -6.64
N THR A 311 15.63 28.58 -7.62
CA THR A 311 16.58 29.66 -7.42
C THR A 311 15.83 30.74 -6.66
N ASN A 312 16.23 30.96 -5.41
CA ASN A 312 15.86 32.16 -4.66
C ASN A 312 16.23 33.42 -5.43
#